data_AF-A0A1E4TC90-F1
#
_entry.id   AF-A0A1E4TC90-F1
#
_cell.length_a   1.000
_cell.length_b   1.000
_cell.length_c   1.000
_cell.angle_alpha   90.00
_cell.angle_beta   90.00
_cell.angle_gamma   90.00
#
_symmetry.space_group_name_H-M   'P 1'
#
loop_
_entity.id
_entity.type
_entity.pdbx_description
1 polymer ?
#
loop_
_entity_poly.entity_id
_entity_poly.type
_entity_poly.pdbx_seq_one_letter_code
_entity_poly.pdbx_strand_id
1 'polypeptide(L)'
;MVSETGRHHKVVIIGSGPAAHTAAIYLARAELKPVLFEGMLANDIAAGGQLTTTTEVENFPGFPQGITGPKLMENMREQSLRFGTEIITETVAKVDLSERPFKFWTEWNEEEPPQTADAIILATGAAAKRLHIPGEETYWQNGVSACAVCDGAVPIFRNKPLVVVGGGDSAAEEAMFLTKYGSKVYVLVRRDVLRASNIMSKRLLANPKVEVLFNRAPVEVKGKDGLMTSLAIKDTKTGEISELEANGLFYAIGHAPATKIVTGQIELDDQGYVVTKPGTAQTSVKGVFAAGDVQDKKYRQAITSAGSGCMAALEAEHLLSEESELSG
;
A
#
# COMPACT_ATOMS: atom_id res chain seq x y z
N MET A 1 -9.48 43.82 5.76
CA MET A 1 -8.95 43.26 4.50
C MET A 1 -7.54 42.79 4.79
N VAL A 2 -7.36 41.48 4.99
CA VAL A 2 -6.03 40.85 5.10
C VAL A 2 -5.89 40.06 3.80
N SER A 3 -5.00 40.49 2.91
CA SER A 3 -4.77 39.86 1.62
C SER A 3 -3.89 38.62 1.75
N GLU A 4 -4.45 37.47 1.35
CA GLU A 4 -3.88 36.49 0.41
C GLU A 4 -2.39 36.13 0.54
N THR A 5 -2.07 35.19 1.43
CA THR A 5 -0.95 34.23 1.24
C THR A 5 -1.36 32.89 1.85
N GLY A 6 -1.32 31.81 1.07
CA GLY A 6 -1.67 30.47 1.54
C GLY A 6 -0.82 30.02 2.73
N ARG A 7 -1.33 29.08 3.52
CA ARG A 7 -0.72 28.61 4.77
C ARG A 7 0.65 27.98 4.50
N HIS A 8 1.65 28.36 5.29
CA HIS A 8 3.03 27.86 5.18
C HIS A 8 3.37 26.89 6.33
N HIS A 9 4.13 25.84 6.01
CA HIS A 9 4.52 24.77 6.94
C HIS A 9 5.99 24.40 6.77
N LYS A 10 6.69 24.03 7.84
CA LYS A 10 8.07 23.52 7.71
C LYS A 10 8.12 22.16 7.02
N VAL A 11 7.22 21.27 7.41
CA VAL A 11 7.15 19.91 6.86
C VAL A 11 5.71 19.45 6.74
N VAL A 12 5.38 18.95 5.55
CA VAL A 12 4.07 18.37 5.24
C VAL A 12 4.23 16.88 4.95
N ILE A 13 3.33 16.08 5.51
CA ILE A 13 3.25 14.64 5.28
C ILE A 13 1.96 14.36 4.49
N ILE A 14 2.09 13.70 3.35
CA ILE A 14 0.95 13.37 2.48
C ILE A 14 0.67 11.88 2.58
N GLY A 15 -0.45 11.51 3.20
CA GLY A 15 -0.86 10.14 3.47
C GLY A 15 -1.11 9.88 4.95
N SER A 16 -1.73 8.73 5.26
CA SER A 16 -2.15 8.36 6.62
C SER A 16 -1.86 6.91 7.00
N GLY A 17 -1.02 6.21 6.23
CA GLY A 17 -0.59 4.86 6.59
C GLY A 17 0.44 4.84 7.74
N PRO A 18 0.95 3.64 8.10
CA PRO A 18 1.99 3.49 9.14
C PRO A 18 3.23 4.36 8.91
N ALA A 19 3.64 4.53 7.66
CA ALA A 19 4.77 5.39 7.29
C ALA A 19 4.51 6.86 7.66
N ALA A 20 3.33 7.38 7.32
CA ALA A 20 2.95 8.77 7.56
C ALA A 20 2.85 9.09 9.06
N HIS A 21 2.15 8.26 9.83
CA HIS A 21 2.02 8.47 11.27
C HIS A 21 3.36 8.29 12.00
N THR A 22 4.20 7.34 11.57
CA THR A 22 5.54 7.23 12.18
C THR A 22 6.37 8.47 11.90
N ALA A 23 6.35 8.99 10.67
CA ALA A 23 7.05 10.23 10.34
C ALA A 23 6.53 11.41 11.19
N ALA A 24 5.21 11.55 11.32
CA ALA A 24 4.56 12.58 12.11
C ALA A 24 4.98 12.54 13.59
N ILE A 25 4.98 11.35 14.20
CA ILE A 25 5.39 11.17 15.59
C ILE A 25 6.83 11.66 15.81
N TYR A 26 7.76 11.33 14.92
CA TYR A 26 9.16 11.74 15.05
C TYR A 26 9.33 13.26 14.86
N LEU A 27 8.73 13.83 13.81
CA LEU A 27 8.82 15.27 13.53
C LEU A 27 8.13 16.12 14.60
N ALA A 28 6.99 15.67 15.13
CA ALA A 28 6.28 16.37 16.19
C ALA A 28 7.11 16.39 17.48
N ARG A 29 7.76 15.28 17.83
CA ARG A 29 8.68 15.20 18.97
C ARG A 29 9.97 16.01 18.79
N ALA A 30 10.34 16.32 17.55
CA ALA A 30 11.43 17.24 17.21
C ALA A 30 10.98 18.72 17.17
N GLU A 31 9.77 19.03 17.64
CA GLU A 31 9.22 20.40 17.69
C GLU A 31 9.10 21.08 16.30
N LEU A 32 9.06 20.29 15.22
CA LEU A 32 8.89 20.80 13.85
C LEU A 32 7.44 21.07 13.44
N LYS A 33 6.49 20.76 14.32
CA LYS A 33 5.03 20.99 14.13
C LYS A 33 4.54 20.47 12.76
N PRO A 34 4.68 19.16 12.47
CA PRO A 34 4.31 18.60 11.17
C PRO A 34 2.81 18.73 10.92
N VAL A 35 2.45 18.93 9.65
CA VAL A 35 1.07 18.84 9.18
C VAL A 35 0.91 17.59 8.33
N LEU A 36 -0.04 16.73 8.69
CA LEU A 36 -0.33 15.47 8.00
C LEU A 36 -1.70 15.56 7.32
N PHE A 37 -1.72 15.35 6.01
CA PHE A 37 -2.95 15.25 5.22
C PHE A 37 -3.38 13.79 5.13
N GLU A 38 -4.44 13.43 5.85
CA GLU A 38 -4.84 12.02 6.00
C GLU A 38 -5.70 11.48 4.86
N GLY A 39 -6.19 12.38 3.99
CA GLY A 39 -7.05 12.06 2.86
C GLY A 39 -8.53 11.95 3.23
N MET A 40 -9.41 12.49 2.39
CA MET A 40 -10.85 12.25 2.46
C MET A 40 -11.20 11.13 1.47
N LEU A 41 -11.12 9.88 1.91
CA LEU A 41 -11.21 8.69 1.04
C LEU A 41 -10.22 8.71 -0.14
N ALA A 42 -9.01 9.23 0.09
CA ALA A 42 -7.97 9.31 -0.93
C ALA A 42 -7.64 7.91 -1.48
N ASN A 43 -7.64 7.76 -2.80
CA ASN A 43 -7.48 6.47 -3.49
C ASN A 43 -8.51 5.41 -3.08
N ASP A 44 -9.74 5.83 -2.74
CA ASP A 44 -10.84 4.97 -2.26
C ASP A 44 -10.52 4.21 -0.97
N ILE A 45 -9.59 4.73 -0.16
CA ILE A 45 -9.16 4.15 1.11
C ILE A 45 -9.36 5.17 2.21
N ALA A 46 -9.95 4.75 3.33
CA ALA A 46 -10.16 5.60 4.49
C ALA A 46 -8.84 6.05 5.13
N ALA A 47 -8.87 7.16 5.87
CA ALA A 47 -7.75 7.63 6.68
C ALA A 47 -7.22 6.51 7.59
N GLY A 48 -5.92 6.25 7.54
CA GLY A 48 -5.27 5.06 8.11
C GLY A 48 -4.69 4.12 7.04
N GLY A 49 -5.06 4.30 5.76
CA GLY A 49 -4.51 3.54 4.65
C GLY A 49 -5.00 2.08 4.59
N GLN A 50 -4.28 1.21 3.88
CA GLN A 50 -4.72 -0.15 3.57
C GLN A 50 -5.10 -0.99 4.79
N LEU A 51 -4.50 -0.74 5.96
CA LEU A 51 -4.83 -1.45 7.19
C LEU A 51 -6.26 -1.20 7.66
N THR A 52 -6.92 -0.14 7.20
CA THR A 52 -8.36 0.07 7.48
C THR A 52 -9.26 -0.96 6.80
N THR A 53 -8.73 -1.66 5.79
CA THR A 53 -9.46 -2.67 5.01
C THR A 53 -9.14 -4.10 5.43
N THR A 54 -8.23 -4.32 6.40
CA THR A 54 -7.95 -5.64 6.95
C THR A 54 -8.63 -5.83 8.30
N THR A 55 -8.90 -7.08 8.66
CA THR A 55 -9.52 -7.47 9.93
C THR A 55 -8.49 -7.53 11.04
N GLU A 56 -7.54 -8.45 10.98
CA GLU A 56 -6.57 -8.75 12.04
C GLU A 56 -5.12 -8.63 11.56
N VAL A 57 -4.27 -8.06 12.41
CA VAL A 57 -2.84 -7.85 12.18
C VAL A 57 -2.07 -8.60 13.27
N GLU A 58 -1.44 -9.70 12.88
CA GLU A 58 -0.67 -10.56 13.80
C GLU A 58 0.85 -10.36 13.68
N ASN A 59 1.30 -9.65 12.65
CA ASN A 59 2.71 -9.53 12.29
C ASN A 59 3.31 -8.14 12.55
N PHE A 60 2.57 -7.26 13.22
CA PHE A 60 3.10 -5.99 13.73
C PHE A 60 3.65 -6.19 15.15
N PRO A 61 4.97 -6.05 15.38
CA PRO A 61 5.56 -6.33 16.69
C PRO A 61 5.04 -5.38 17.77
N GLY A 62 4.83 -5.92 18.97
CA GLY A 62 4.23 -5.19 20.10
C GLY A 62 2.79 -5.61 20.42
N PHE A 63 2.15 -6.40 19.55
CA PHE A 63 0.79 -6.91 19.75
C PHE A 63 0.77 -8.45 19.77
N PRO A 64 1.17 -9.09 20.89
CA PRO A 64 1.32 -10.55 20.97
C PRO A 64 0.01 -11.34 20.84
N GLN A 65 -1.14 -10.65 20.97
CA GLN A 65 -2.48 -11.23 20.80
C GLN A 65 -3.15 -10.77 19.51
N GLY A 66 -2.39 -10.18 18.58
CA GLY A 66 -2.95 -9.50 17.41
C GLY A 66 -3.60 -8.15 17.78
N ILE A 67 -3.95 -7.41 16.74
CA ILE A 67 -4.72 -6.16 16.82
C ILE A 67 -5.49 -5.98 15.51
N THR A 68 -6.67 -5.36 15.54
CA THR A 68 -7.35 -5.07 14.29
C THR A 68 -6.65 -3.98 13.51
N GLY A 69 -6.67 -4.06 12.17
CA GLY A 69 -6.05 -3.04 11.31
C GLY A 69 -6.54 -1.61 11.63
N PRO A 70 -7.86 -1.37 11.73
CA PRO A 70 -8.39 -0.07 12.15
C PRO A 70 -7.92 0.38 13.53
N LYS A 71 -7.87 -0.52 14.53
CA LYS A 71 -7.43 -0.14 15.89
C LYS A 71 -5.95 0.20 15.94
N LEU A 72 -5.12 -0.50 15.17
CA LEU A 72 -3.70 -0.18 15.03
C LEU A 72 -3.52 1.24 14.47
N MET A 73 -4.26 1.58 13.42
CA MET A 73 -4.17 2.92 12.81
C MET A 73 -4.75 4.02 13.69
N GLU A 74 -5.83 3.76 14.42
CA GLU A 74 -6.37 4.68 15.43
C GLU A 74 -5.30 5.00 16.50
N ASN A 75 -4.62 3.98 17.03
CA ASN A 75 -3.56 4.17 18.02
C ASN A 75 -2.38 5.00 17.46
N MET A 76 -2.00 4.78 16.19
CA MET A 76 -0.96 5.58 15.52
C MET A 76 -1.39 7.04 15.31
N ARG A 77 -2.65 7.27 14.97
CA ARG A 77 -3.25 8.60 14.82
C ARG A 77 -3.28 9.34 16.15
N GLU A 78 -3.77 8.69 17.21
CA GLU A 78 -3.78 9.24 18.58
C GLU A 78 -2.36 9.62 19.04
N GLN A 79 -1.36 8.77 18.75
CA GLN A 79 0.03 9.06 19.11
C GLN A 79 0.59 10.26 18.34
N SER A 80 0.23 10.42 17.06
CA SER A 80 0.62 11.58 16.25
C SER A 80 0.02 12.88 16.82
N LEU A 81 -1.27 12.88 17.15
CA LEU A 81 -1.97 14.01 17.77
C LEU A 81 -1.40 14.36 19.14
N ARG A 82 -1.12 13.35 19.97
CA ARG A 82 -0.57 13.52 21.33
C ARG A 82 0.72 14.34 21.35
N PHE A 83 1.57 14.19 20.34
CA PHE A 83 2.83 14.93 20.25
C PHE A 83 2.73 16.26 19.49
N GLY A 84 1.53 16.66 19.05
CA GLY A 84 1.30 17.97 18.45
C GLY A 84 1.33 18.00 16.92
N THR A 85 1.17 16.86 16.24
CA THR A 85 0.90 16.84 14.80
C THR A 85 -0.46 17.48 14.53
N GLU A 86 -0.53 18.39 13.57
CA GLU A 86 -1.81 18.83 13.00
C GLU A 86 -2.25 17.85 11.91
N ILE A 87 -3.41 17.23 12.08
CA ILE A 87 -3.95 16.27 11.10
C ILE A 87 -5.14 16.90 10.40
N ILE A 88 -5.06 16.98 9.07
CA ILE A 88 -6.08 17.56 8.21
C ILE A 88 -6.72 16.45 7.38
N THR A 89 -8.03 16.27 7.52
CA THR A 89 -8.83 15.29 6.76
C THR A 89 -9.19 15.82 5.37
N GLU A 90 -8.16 16.11 4.57
CA GLU A 90 -8.29 16.53 3.17
C GLU A 90 -7.33 15.73 2.29
N THR A 91 -7.72 15.52 1.03
CA THR A 91 -6.86 14.88 0.03
C THR A 91 -6.00 15.95 -0.64
N VAL A 92 -4.68 15.75 -0.71
CA VAL A 92 -3.82 16.61 -1.55
C VAL A 92 -4.01 16.19 -3.00
N ALA A 93 -4.51 17.10 -3.84
CA ALA A 93 -4.82 16.82 -5.24
C ALA A 93 -3.70 17.22 -6.20
N LYS A 94 -2.89 18.22 -5.82
CA LYS A 94 -1.84 18.78 -6.67
C LYS A 94 -0.64 19.20 -5.84
N VAL A 95 0.56 18.97 -6.36
CA VAL A 95 1.81 19.51 -5.84
C VAL A 95 2.63 20.11 -6.98
N ASP A 96 3.44 21.12 -6.68
CA ASP A 96 4.46 21.69 -7.55
C ASP A 96 5.80 21.66 -6.80
N LEU A 97 6.71 20.84 -7.32
CA LEU A 97 8.02 20.54 -6.76
C LEU A 97 9.17 21.28 -7.47
N SER A 98 8.85 22.23 -8.36
CA SER A 98 9.84 22.92 -9.19
C SER A 98 10.74 23.89 -8.42
N GLU A 99 10.22 24.48 -7.33
CA GLU A 99 10.93 25.41 -6.47
C GLU A 99 10.54 25.24 -4.99
N ARG A 100 11.43 25.66 -4.08
CA ARG A 100 11.18 25.67 -2.63
C ARG A 100 10.87 27.10 -2.15
N PRO A 101 9.95 27.28 -1.19
CA PRO A 101 9.12 26.25 -0.57
C PRO A 101 8.13 25.65 -1.57
N PHE A 102 7.94 24.33 -1.50
CA PHE A 102 7.08 23.59 -2.43
C PHE A 102 5.64 24.05 -2.28
N LYS A 103 4.87 24.00 -3.37
CA LYS A 103 3.46 24.40 -3.37
C LYS A 103 2.56 23.18 -3.45
N PHE A 104 1.43 23.21 -2.76
CA PHE A 104 0.43 22.15 -2.84
C PHE A 104 -0.99 22.68 -2.62
N TRP A 105 -1.95 21.90 -3.11
CA TRP A 105 -3.38 22.20 -3.04
C TRP A 105 -4.16 20.96 -2.61
N THR A 106 -5.22 21.19 -1.84
CA THR A 106 -6.17 20.16 -1.49
C THR A 106 -7.25 20.03 -2.56
N GLU A 107 -7.86 18.86 -2.64
CA GLU A 107 -8.92 18.54 -3.58
C GLU A 107 -10.04 19.58 -3.51
N TRP A 108 -10.55 19.98 -4.67
CA TRP A 108 -11.56 21.05 -4.84
C TRP A 108 -11.07 22.48 -4.54
N ASN A 109 -9.80 22.67 -4.16
CA ASN A 109 -9.21 23.99 -3.86
C ASN A 109 -7.96 24.28 -4.75
N GLU A 110 -7.87 23.68 -5.93
CA GLU A 110 -6.68 23.75 -6.81
C GLU A 110 -6.47 25.12 -7.49
N GLU A 111 -7.51 25.96 -7.51
CA GLU A 111 -7.48 27.32 -8.06
C GLU A 111 -7.18 28.40 -6.99
N GLU A 112 -7.23 28.02 -5.71
CA GLU A 112 -6.93 28.91 -4.58
C GLU A 112 -5.41 29.17 -4.45
N PRO A 113 -4.98 30.21 -3.71
CA PRO A 113 -3.57 30.41 -3.39
C PRO A 113 -2.95 29.15 -2.75
N PRO A 114 -1.78 28.67 -3.24
CA PRO A 114 -1.18 27.43 -2.75
C PRO A 114 -0.82 27.51 -1.27
N GLN A 115 -0.97 26.39 -0.57
CA GLN A 115 -0.23 26.18 0.66
C GLN A 115 1.23 25.85 0.32
N THR A 116 2.14 26.13 1.25
CA THR A 116 3.59 25.93 1.02
C THR A 116 4.26 25.08 2.08
N ALA A 117 5.29 24.34 1.69
CA ALA A 117 6.07 23.48 2.57
C ALA A 117 7.58 23.54 2.28
N ASP A 118 8.44 23.70 3.30
CA ASP A 118 9.89 23.64 3.10
C ASP A 118 10.36 22.23 2.73
N ALA A 119 9.70 21.20 3.29
CA ALA A 119 9.91 19.79 3.00
C ALA A 119 8.58 19.02 2.88
N ILE A 120 8.56 17.99 2.03
CA ILE A 120 7.40 17.09 1.84
C ILE A 120 7.83 15.63 2.05
N ILE A 121 7.05 14.90 2.85
CA ILE A 121 7.14 13.43 2.96
C ILE A 121 5.96 12.79 2.24
N LEU A 122 6.25 12.10 1.14
CA LEU A 122 5.30 11.31 0.37
C LEU A 122 5.12 9.94 1.04
N ALA A 123 3.97 9.72 1.66
CA ALA A 123 3.61 8.48 2.33
C ALA A 123 2.22 7.99 1.88
N THR A 124 1.91 8.21 0.60
CA THR A 124 0.59 7.95 -0.02
C THR A 124 0.29 6.46 -0.25
N GLY A 125 1.29 5.59 -0.05
CA GLY A 125 1.16 4.14 -0.14
C GLY A 125 1.01 3.61 -1.57
N ALA A 126 0.55 2.36 -1.65
CA ALA A 126 0.22 1.70 -2.91
C ALA A 126 -1.02 0.83 -2.69
N ALA A 127 -2.00 0.86 -3.60
CA ALA A 127 -3.18 0.00 -3.49
C ALA A 127 -2.94 -1.33 -4.20
N ALA A 128 -3.31 -2.44 -3.58
CA ALA A 128 -3.32 -3.72 -4.27
C ALA A 128 -4.30 -3.70 -5.45
N LYS A 129 -3.87 -4.16 -6.63
CA LYS A 129 -4.74 -4.22 -7.80
C LYS A 129 -5.79 -5.31 -7.61
N ARG A 130 -7.04 -4.96 -7.86
CA ARG A 130 -8.20 -5.85 -7.78
C ARG A 130 -8.81 -6.01 -9.16
N LEU A 131 -9.55 -7.10 -9.39
CA LEU A 131 -10.22 -7.34 -10.67
C LEU A 131 -11.65 -6.83 -10.69
N HIS A 132 -12.25 -6.58 -9.52
CA HIS A 132 -13.63 -6.12 -9.36
C HIS A 132 -14.64 -7.03 -10.07
N ILE A 133 -14.42 -8.34 -9.97
CA ILE A 133 -15.35 -9.34 -10.53
C ILE A 133 -16.62 -9.44 -9.69
N PRO A 134 -17.76 -9.85 -10.28
CA PRO A 134 -18.98 -10.15 -9.53
C PRO A 134 -18.72 -11.02 -8.29
N GLY A 135 -19.34 -10.64 -7.16
CA GLY A 135 -19.18 -11.28 -5.86
C GLY A 135 -17.93 -10.87 -5.07
N GLU A 136 -16.93 -10.24 -5.70
CA GLU A 136 -15.67 -9.87 -5.03
C GLU A 136 -15.89 -8.96 -3.82
N GLU A 137 -16.76 -7.95 -3.93
CA GLU A 137 -17.05 -7.03 -2.81
C GLU A 137 -17.69 -7.74 -1.61
N THR A 138 -18.59 -8.70 -1.87
CA THR A 138 -19.25 -9.47 -0.82
C THR A 138 -18.28 -10.36 -0.04
N TYR A 139 -17.30 -10.94 -0.74
CA TYR A 139 -16.34 -11.88 -0.13
C TYR A 139 -14.96 -11.26 0.13
N TRP A 140 -14.79 -9.96 -0.08
CA TRP A 140 -13.57 -9.23 0.30
C TRP A 140 -13.34 -9.37 1.80
N GLN A 141 -12.14 -9.80 2.20
CA GLN A 141 -11.79 -10.18 3.58
C GLN A 141 -12.57 -11.36 4.17
N ASN A 142 -13.46 -12.00 3.40
CA ASN A 142 -14.23 -13.18 3.77
C ASN A 142 -13.99 -14.33 2.77
N GLY A 143 -12.72 -14.50 2.39
CA GLY A 143 -12.28 -15.49 1.40
C GLY A 143 -11.51 -14.86 0.24
N VAL A 144 -11.65 -13.56 -0.03
CA VAL A 144 -10.84 -12.85 -1.02
C VAL A 144 -9.85 -11.92 -0.33
N SER A 145 -8.57 -12.02 -0.70
CA SER A 145 -7.46 -11.22 -0.19
C SER A 145 -6.52 -10.79 -1.32
N ALA A 146 -5.68 -9.79 -1.05
CA ALA A 146 -4.56 -9.40 -1.92
C ALA A 146 -3.19 -9.47 -1.22
N CYS A 147 -3.12 -10.13 -0.06
CA CYS A 147 -1.87 -10.36 0.66
C CYS A 147 -1.82 -11.77 1.25
N ALA A 148 -1.22 -12.72 0.52
CA ALA A 148 -1.04 -14.08 1.04
C ALA A 148 -0.22 -14.15 2.34
N VAL A 149 0.77 -13.27 2.49
CA VAL A 149 1.65 -13.24 3.69
C VAL A 149 0.89 -12.75 4.93
N CYS A 150 -0.09 -11.89 4.75
CA CYS A 150 -0.92 -11.35 5.82
C CYS A 150 -1.94 -12.40 6.26
N ASP A 151 -2.72 -12.94 5.32
CA ASP A 151 -3.95 -13.66 5.66
C ASP A 151 -3.82 -15.18 5.51
N GLY A 152 -2.74 -15.68 4.89
CA GLY A 152 -2.60 -17.10 4.56
C GLY A 152 -2.66 -18.05 5.75
N ALA A 153 -2.32 -17.56 6.95
CA ALA A 153 -2.34 -18.34 8.19
C ALA A 153 -3.71 -18.37 8.91
N VAL A 154 -4.65 -17.51 8.50
CA VAL A 154 -5.96 -17.37 9.16
C VAL A 154 -6.73 -18.69 9.08
N PRO A 155 -7.47 -19.10 10.14
CA PRO A 155 -8.08 -20.43 10.23
C PRO A 155 -8.98 -20.84 9.05
N ILE A 156 -9.63 -19.89 8.39
CA ILE A 156 -10.56 -20.15 7.28
C ILE A 156 -9.87 -20.80 6.06
N PHE A 157 -8.56 -20.63 5.90
CA PHE A 157 -7.79 -21.18 4.77
C PHE A 157 -7.07 -22.49 5.09
N ARG A 158 -7.07 -22.91 6.36
CA ARG A 158 -6.28 -24.07 6.81
C ARG A 158 -6.83 -25.37 6.23
N ASN A 159 -5.96 -26.10 5.53
CA ASN A 159 -6.28 -27.36 4.86
C ASN A 159 -7.44 -27.24 3.84
N LYS A 160 -7.61 -26.06 3.24
CA LYS A 160 -8.59 -25.79 2.19
C LYS A 160 -7.94 -25.55 0.82
N PRO A 161 -8.65 -25.77 -0.29
CA PRO A 161 -8.15 -25.38 -1.61
C PRO A 161 -8.15 -23.85 -1.72
N LEU A 162 -7.03 -23.30 -2.21
CA LEU A 162 -6.81 -21.87 -2.36
C LEU A 162 -6.47 -21.55 -3.82
N VAL A 163 -6.75 -20.33 -4.25
CA VAL A 163 -6.49 -19.84 -5.60
C VAL A 163 -5.61 -18.60 -5.52
N VAL A 164 -4.55 -18.54 -6.31
CA VAL A 164 -3.75 -17.35 -6.56
C VAL A 164 -3.99 -16.90 -8.00
N VAL A 165 -4.26 -15.62 -8.20
CA VAL A 165 -4.38 -15.02 -9.53
C VAL A 165 -3.14 -14.21 -9.85
N GLY A 166 -2.44 -14.58 -10.91
CA GLY A 166 -1.23 -13.90 -11.35
C GLY A 166 -0.28 -14.85 -12.07
N GLY A 167 0.72 -14.28 -12.75
CA GLY A 167 1.70 -15.08 -13.51
C GLY A 167 3.14 -14.60 -13.40
N GLY A 168 3.42 -13.59 -12.57
CA GLY A 168 4.77 -13.10 -12.30
C GLY A 168 5.41 -13.78 -11.08
N ASP A 169 6.60 -13.31 -10.69
CA ASP A 169 7.31 -13.85 -9.52
C ASP A 169 6.47 -13.71 -8.23
N SER A 170 5.76 -12.60 -8.03
CA SER A 170 4.87 -12.43 -6.87
C SER A 170 3.82 -13.53 -6.75
N ALA A 171 3.20 -13.94 -7.86
CA ALA A 171 2.21 -15.02 -7.85
C ALA A 171 2.86 -16.37 -7.50
N ALA A 172 4.08 -16.62 -7.98
CA ALA A 172 4.83 -17.82 -7.63
C ALA A 172 5.23 -17.83 -6.15
N GLU A 173 5.71 -16.70 -5.61
CA GLU A 173 6.08 -16.56 -4.20
C GLU A 173 4.89 -16.73 -3.26
N GLU A 174 3.78 -16.04 -3.55
CA GLU A 174 2.55 -16.12 -2.75
C GLU A 174 1.93 -17.52 -2.81
N ALA A 175 1.87 -18.14 -3.99
CA ALA A 175 1.39 -19.51 -4.12
C ALA A 175 2.24 -20.50 -3.31
N MET A 176 3.57 -20.38 -3.40
CA MET A 176 4.49 -21.21 -2.60
C MET A 176 4.31 -20.98 -1.10
N PHE A 177 4.10 -19.74 -0.67
CA PHE A 177 3.82 -19.41 0.73
C PHE A 177 2.53 -20.09 1.22
N LEU A 178 1.45 -20.00 0.43
CA LEU A 178 0.15 -20.58 0.78
C LEU A 178 0.14 -22.11 0.87
N THR A 179 1.09 -22.81 0.23
CA THR A 179 1.20 -24.28 0.35
C THR A 179 1.48 -24.77 1.78
N LYS A 180 1.95 -23.88 2.66
CA LYS A 180 2.13 -24.15 4.10
C LYS A 180 0.79 -24.32 4.84
N TYR A 181 -0.29 -23.71 4.34
CA TYR A 181 -1.58 -23.63 5.01
C TYR A 181 -2.69 -24.37 4.25
N GLY A 182 -2.76 -24.16 2.94
CA GLY A 182 -3.76 -24.78 2.06
C GLY A 182 -3.54 -26.28 1.85
N SER A 183 -4.62 -26.98 1.53
CA SER A 183 -4.56 -28.39 1.08
C SER A 183 -4.02 -28.49 -0.35
N LYS A 184 -4.40 -27.52 -1.19
CA LYS A 184 -3.95 -27.37 -2.58
C LYS A 184 -4.00 -25.89 -2.97
N VAL A 185 -3.09 -25.46 -3.85
CA VAL A 185 -3.03 -24.08 -4.34
C VAL A 185 -3.11 -24.09 -5.87
N TYR A 186 -4.19 -23.55 -6.40
CA TYR A 186 -4.35 -23.32 -7.84
C TYR A 186 -3.76 -21.97 -8.21
N VAL A 187 -2.99 -21.89 -9.30
CA VAL A 187 -2.47 -20.62 -9.81
C VAL A 187 -3.12 -20.33 -11.16
N LEU A 188 -4.00 -19.33 -11.22
CA LEU A 188 -4.66 -18.92 -12.45
C LEU A 188 -3.76 -17.96 -13.23
N VAL A 189 -3.30 -18.42 -14.38
CA VAL A 189 -2.48 -17.63 -15.30
C VAL A 189 -3.32 -17.32 -16.54
N ARG A 190 -3.54 -16.04 -16.81
CA ARG A 190 -4.38 -15.58 -17.95
C ARG A 190 -3.84 -16.03 -19.32
N ARG A 191 -2.52 -16.24 -19.41
CA ARG A 191 -1.80 -16.64 -20.63
C ARG A 191 -1.38 -18.11 -20.56
N ASP A 192 -0.77 -18.62 -21.61
CA ASP A 192 -0.16 -19.95 -21.68
C ASP A 192 1.30 -19.99 -21.22
N VAL A 193 1.78 -18.91 -20.59
CA VAL A 193 3.16 -18.78 -20.12
C VAL A 193 3.21 -17.99 -18.81
N LEU A 194 4.12 -18.39 -17.92
CA LEU A 194 4.48 -17.63 -16.72
C LEU A 194 5.46 -16.52 -17.10
N ARG A 195 5.24 -15.31 -16.56
CA ARG A 195 6.22 -14.20 -16.59
C ARG A 195 7.25 -14.29 -15.46
N ALA A 196 7.02 -15.15 -14.47
CA ALA A 196 7.97 -15.43 -13.41
C ALA A 196 9.32 -15.88 -13.97
N SER A 197 10.39 -15.57 -13.25
CA SER A 197 11.74 -16.02 -13.55
C SER A 197 11.79 -17.54 -13.75
N ASN A 198 12.76 -18.01 -14.55
CA ASN A 198 12.88 -19.44 -14.86
C ASN A 198 13.02 -20.32 -13.62
N ILE A 199 13.71 -19.82 -12.59
CA ILE A 199 13.91 -20.54 -11.32
C ILE A 199 12.59 -20.63 -10.55
N MET A 200 11.84 -19.52 -10.45
CA MET A 200 10.55 -19.50 -9.75
C MET A 200 9.50 -20.33 -10.46
N SER A 201 9.42 -20.24 -11.80
CA SER A 201 8.52 -21.07 -12.61
C SER A 201 8.77 -22.57 -12.39
N LYS A 202 10.03 -23.01 -12.40
CA LYS A 202 10.38 -24.41 -12.13
C LYS A 202 10.01 -24.86 -10.73
N ARG A 203 10.27 -24.03 -9.71
CA ARG A 203 9.90 -24.33 -8.32
C ARG A 203 8.39 -24.45 -8.15
N LEU A 204 7.64 -23.53 -8.75
CA LEU A 204 6.18 -23.52 -8.68
C LEU A 204 5.59 -24.79 -9.31
N LEU A 205 6.02 -25.14 -10.52
CA LEU A 205 5.54 -26.30 -11.26
C LEU A 205 5.96 -27.64 -10.63
N ALA A 206 7.06 -27.67 -9.87
CA ALA A 206 7.54 -28.88 -9.20
C ALA A 206 6.87 -29.13 -7.84
N ASN A 207 6.11 -28.17 -7.30
CA ASN A 207 5.49 -28.33 -5.98
C ASN A 207 4.22 -29.20 -6.09
N PRO A 208 4.13 -30.33 -5.36
CA PRO A 208 3.00 -31.27 -5.47
C PRO A 208 1.67 -30.72 -4.96
N LYS A 209 1.69 -29.65 -4.15
CA LYS A 209 0.47 -28.97 -3.70
C LYS A 209 -0.01 -27.89 -4.67
N VAL A 210 0.76 -27.58 -5.71
CA VAL A 210 0.45 -26.50 -6.64
C VAL A 210 -0.05 -27.07 -7.96
N GLU A 211 -1.13 -26.50 -8.48
CA GLU A 211 -1.57 -26.74 -9.85
C GLU A 211 -1.68 -25.41 -10.60
N VAL A 212 -0.88 -25.25 -11.66
CA VAL A 212 -0.91 -24.04 -12.50
C VAL A 212 -1.93 -24.23 -13.61
N LEU A 213 -2.97 -23.41 -13.59
CA LEU A 213 -4.03 -23.40 -14.58
C LEU A 213 -3.78 -22.27 -15.59
N PHE A 214 -3.14 -22.62 -16.70
CA PHE A 214 -2.88 -21.72 -17.81
C PHE A 214 -4.14 -21.38 -18.60
N ASN A 215 -4.15 -20.21 -19.23
CA ASN A 215 -5.30 -19.69 -19.98
C ASN A 215 -6.58 -19.71 -19.13
N ARG A 216 -6.46 -19.39 -17.83
CA ARG A 216 -7.61 -19.27 -16.93
C ARG A 216 -7.66 -17.88 -16.33
N ALA A 217 -8.86 -17.32 -16.29
CA ALA A 217 -9.15 -16.06 -15.63
C ALA A 217 -10.35 -16.23 -14.70
N PRO A 218 -10.34 -15.64 -13.49
CA PRO A 218 -11.52 -15.63 -12.63
C PRO A 218 -12.62 -14.76 -13.26
N VAL A 219 -13.88 -15.15 -13.09
CA VAL A 219 -15.03 -14.37 -13.60
C VAL A 219 -16.08 -14.02 -12.55
N GLU A 220 -16.24 -14.82 -11.49
CA GLU A 220 -17.20 -14.54 -10.42
C GLU A 220 -16.80 -15.29 -9.15
N VAL A 221 -16.85 -14.62 -8.00
CA VAL A 221 -16.66 -15.24 -6.68
C VAL A 221 -18.01 -15.65 -6.12
N LYS A 222 -18.11 -16.89 -5.65
CA LYS A 222 -19.34 -17.45 -5.08
C LYS A 222 -19.08 -17.99 -3.68
N GLY A 223 -20.12 -17.97 -2.85
CA GLY A 223 -20.00 -18.34 -1.45
C GLY A 223 -21.33 -18.61 -0.77
N LYS A 224 -21.24 -19.08 0.47
CA LYS A 224 -22.37 -19.36 1.37
C LYS A 224 -22.02 -18.85 2.76
N ASP A 225 -23.03 -18.41 3.51
CA ASP A 225 -22.87 -17.95 4.90
C ASP A 225 -21.81 -16.84 5.06
N GLY A 226 -21.70 -15.97 4.05
CA GLY A 226 -20.74 -14.86 4.03
C GLY A 226 -19.31 -15.25 3.65
N LEU A 227 -19.00 -16.54 3.42
CA LEU A 227 -17.66 -17.01 3.08
C LEU A 227 -17.58 -17.53 1.64
N MET A 228 -16.44 -17.29 0.98
CA MET A 228 -16.14 -17.88 -0.33
C MET A 228 -16.13 -19.42 -0.27
N THR A 229 -16.77 -20.05 -1.25
CA THR A 229 -16.78 -21.52 -1.41
C THR A 229 -16.35 -21.98 -2.80
N SER A 230 -16.47 -21.11 -3.82
CA SER A 230 -16.07 -21.45 -5.18
C SER A 230 -15.76 -20.21 -6.01
N LEU A 231 -15.08 -20.44 -7.13
CA LEU A 231 -14.69 -19.44 -8.11
C LEU A 231 -15.11 -19.92 -9.50
N ALA A 232 -15.93 -19.14 -10.19
CA ALA A 232 -16.13 -19.37 -11.62
C ALA A 232 -14.86 -18.91 -12.36
N ILE A 233 -14.33 -19.77 -13.22
CA ILE A 233 -13.14 -19.51 -14.03
C ILE A 233 -13.47 -19.69 -15.51
N LYS A 234 -12.87 -18.85 -16.35
CA LYS A 234 -13.04 -18.88 -17.81
C LYS A 234 -11.75 -19.32 -18.49
N ASP A 235 -11.87 -20.27 -19.41
CA ASP A 235 -10.83 -20.57 -20.38
C ASP A 235 -10.69 -19.40 -21.36
N THR A 236 -9.51 -18.77 -21.41
CA THR A 236 -9.28 -17.60 -22.25
C THR A 236 -9.08 -17.93 -23.73
N LYS A 237 -8.91 -19.22 -24.08
CA LYS A 237 -8.82 -19.73 -25.46
C LYS A 237 -10.18 -20.20 -25.98
N THR A 238 -10.95 -20.95 -25.20
CA THR A 238 -12.24 -21.52 -25.65
C THR A 238 -13.45 -20.68 -25.27
N GLY A 239 -13.32 -19.86 -24.23
CA GLY A 239 -14.42 -19.09 -23.65
C GLY A 239 -15.31 -19.88 -22.68
N GLU A 240 -15.05 -21.18 -22.49
CA GLU A 240 -15.78 -22.05 -21.57
C GLU A 240 -15.64 -21.55 -20.13
N ILE A 241 -16.75 -21.59 -19.37
CA ILE A 241 -16.79 -21.24 -17.95
C ILE A 241 -17.02 -22.52 -17.16
N SER A 242 -16.18 -22.74 -16.16
CA SER A 242 -16.32 -23.83 -15.20
C SER A 242 -16.22 -23.32 -13.77
N GLU A 243 -16.63 -24.15 -12.82
CA GLU A 243 -16.57 -23.83 -11.39
C GLU A 243 -15.39 -24.54 -10.74
N LEU A 244 -14.63 -23.80 -9.94
CA LEU A 244 -13.49 -24.29 -9.17
C LEU A 244 -13.80 -24.16 -7.68
N GLU A 245 -13.85 -25.27 -6.96
CA GLU A 245 -14.03 -25.27 -5.51
C GLU A 245 -12.77 -24.72 -4.83
N ALA A 246 -12.94 -23.65 -4.05
CA ALA A 246 -11.88 -23.00 -3.29
C ALA A 246 -12.46 -22.10 -2.19
N ASN A 247 -11.79 -22.08 -1.04
CA ASN A 247 -12.19 -21.24 0.09
C ASN A 247 -11.40 -19.93 0.18
N GLY A 248 -10.39 -19.76 -0.67
CA GLY A 248 -9.56 -18.57 -0.70
C GLY A 248 -9.17 -18.16 -2.11
N LEU A 249 -9.25 -16.86 -2.39
CA LEU A 249 -8.75 -16.20 -3.59
C LEU A 249 -7.75 -15.12 -3.18
N PHE A 250 -6.53 -15.19 -3.72
CA PHE A 250 -5.44 -14.26 -3.44
C PHE A 250 -4.99 -13.57 -4.73
N TYR A 251 -5.11 -12.24 -4.77
CA TYR A 251 -4.63 -11.45 -5.89
C TYR A 251 -3.13 -11.18 -5.80
N ALA A 252 -2.37 -11.72 -6.75
CA ALA A 252 -0.94 -11.47 -6.94
C ALA A 252 -0.68 -10.79 -8.30
N ILE A 253 -1.52 -9.80 -8.64
CA ILE A 253 -1.49 -9.06 -9.92
C ILE A 253 -0.79 -7.70 -9.83
N GLY A 254 -0.03 -7.47 -8.76
CA GLY A 254 0.75 -6.27 -8.51
C GLY A 254 -0.02 -5.22 -7.72
N HIS A 255 0.63 -4.09 -7.45
CA HIS A 255 0.05 -2.94 -6.76
C HIS A 255 0.16 -1.70 -7.65
N ALA A 256 -0.61 -0.67 -7.33
CA ALA A 256 -0.56 0.65 -7.94
C ALA A 256 -0.06 1.65 -6.89
N PRO A 257 1.19 2.11 -6.97
CA PRO A 257 1.70 3.16 -6.09
C PRO A 257 0.93 4.47 -6.33
N ALA A 258 0.59 5.18 -5.26
CA ALA A 258 -0.20 6.42 -5.31
C ALA A 258 0.68 7.64 -5.65
N THR A 259 1.25 7.64 -6.85
CA THR A 259 2.25 8.62 -7.33
C THR A 259 1.70 9.62 -8.36
N LYS A 260 0.39 9.62 -8.61
CA LYS A 260 -0.24 10.49 -9.62
C LYS A 260 0.08 11.97 -9.41
N ILE A 261 0.04 12.45 -8.17
CA ILE A 261 0.29 13.87 -7.83
C ILE A 261 1.73 14.33 -8.13
N VAL A 262 2.69 13.41 -8.21
CA VAL A 262 4.12 13.69 -8.40
C VAL A 262 4.68 13.18 -9.72
N THR A 263 3.82 12.62 -10.58
CA THR A 263 4.22 12.06 -11.87
C THR A 263 4.82 13.14 -12.75
N GLY A 264 6.02 12.90 -13.28
CA GLY A 264 6.77 13.85 -14.10
C GLY A 264 7.56 14.91 -13.31
N GLN A 265 7.47 14.92 -11.97
CA GLN A 265 8.19 15.86 -11.10
C GLN A 265 9.32 15.20 -10.30
N ILE A 266 9.21 13.90 -10.02
CA ILE A 266 10.24 13.07 -9.38
C ILE A 266 10.50 11.81 -10.20
N GLU A 267 11.65 11.19 -9.98
CA GLU A 267 12.01 9.92 -10.62
C GLU A 267 11.10 8.79 -10.11
N LEU A 268 10.42 8.13 -11.04
CA LEU A 268 9.62 6.94 -10.82
C LEU A 268 10.22 5.77 -11.60
N ASP A 269 10.11 4.56 -11.05
CA ASP A 269 10.52 3.36 -11.78
C ASP A 269 9.51 2.96 -12.86
N ASP A 270 9.81 1.89 -13.59
CA ASP A 270 8.98 1.34 -14.66
C ASP A 270 7.59 0.86 -14.20
N GLN A 271 7.39 0.71 -12.89
CA GLN A 271 6.14 0.30 -12.25
C GLN A 271 5.43 1.46 -11.54
N GLY A 272 6.00 2.67 -11.62
CA GLY A 272 5.44 3.90 -11.05
C GLY A 272 5.78 4.15 -9.58
N TYR A 273 6.66 3.35 -8.96
CA TYR A 273 7.11 3.57 -7.58
C TYR A 273 8.12 4.71 -7.53
N VAL A 274 8.12 5.47 -6.44
CA VAL A 274 9.11 6.53 -6.24
C VAL A 274 10.49 5.92 -6.06
N VAL A 275 11.46 6.38 -6.86
CA VAL A 275 12.85 5.96 -6.70
C VAL A 275 13.46 6.72 -5.52
N THR A 276 13.91 5.96 -4.53
CA THR A 276 14.69 6.48 -3.39
C THR A 276 16.14 6.06 -3.50
N LYS A 277 17.05 6.89 -2.99
CA LYS A 277 18.45 6.48 -2.85
C LYS A 277 18.52 5.28 -1.88
N PRO A 278 19.15 4.15 -2.27
CA PRO A 278 19.10 2.92 -1.47
C PRO A 278 19.54 3.13 -0.01
N GLY A 279 18.69 2.70 0.92
CA GLY A 279 18.93 2.83 2.36
C GLY A 279 18.59 4.19 2.96
N THR A 280 17.94 5.08 2.19
CA THR A 280 17.51 6.42 2.61
C THR A 280 16.05 6.67 2.20
N ALA A 281 15.47 7.79 2.62
CA ALA A 281 14.15 8.24 2.15
C ALA A 281 14.24 9.30 1.03
N GLN A 282 15.45 9.69 0.62
CA GLN A 282 15.69 10.76 -0.34
C GLN A 282 15.20 10.40 -1.74
N THR A 283 14.39 11.27 -2.34
CA THR A 283 13.97 11.17 -3.74
C THR A 283 14.95 11.90 -4.68
N SER A 284 14.64 11.99 -5.97
CA SER A 284 15.39 12.78 -6.94
C SER A 284 15.32 14.31 -6.70
N VAL A 285 14.41 14.79 -5.84
CA VAL A 285 14.24 16.21 -5.53
C VAL A 285 14.62 16.46 -4.07
N LYS A 286 15.63 17.32 -3.85
CA LYS A 286 16.09 17.70 -2.50
C LYS A 286 14.94 18.36 -1.72
N GLY A 287 14.66 17.87 -0.51
CA GLY A 287 13.54 18.32 0.32
C GLY A 287 12.25 17.53 0.14
N VAL A 288 12.21 16.60 -0.83
CA VAL A 288 11.12 15.63 -0.98
C VAL A 288 11.64 14.24 -0.60
N PHE A 289 10.95 13.62 0.36
CA PHE A 289 11.24 12.29 0.87
C PHE A 289 10.08 11.36 0.55
N ALA A 290 10.33 10.05 0.45
CA ALA A 290 9.28 9.05 0.25
C ALA A 290 9.41 7.93 1.28
N ALA A 291 8.27 7.47 1.80
CA ALA A 291 8.21 6.42 2.81
C ALA A 291 7.06 5.44 2.59
N GLY A 292 7.28 4.21 3.00
CA GLY A 292 6.33 3.11 2.89
C GLY A 292 6.15 2.60 1.47
N ASP A 293 5.02 1.97 1.24
CA ASP A 293 4.74 1.23 0.00
C ASP A 293 4.78 2.08 -1.27
N VAL A 294 4.73 3.41 -1.19
CA VAL A 294 4.87 4.29 -2.38
C VAL A 294 6.26 4.17 -3.04
N GLN A 295 7.28 3.77 -2.27
CA GLN A 295 8.66 3.55 -2.71
C GLN A 295 9.16 2.11 -2.49
N ASP A 296 8.39 1.27 -1.76
CA ASP A 296 8.74 -0.13 -1.50
C ASP A 296 7.83 -1.10 -2.26
N LYS A 297 8.32 -1.59 -3.40
CA LYS A 297 7.67 -2.68 -4.16
C LYS A 297 8.02 -4.08 -3.67
N LYS A 298 8.97 -4.21 -2.74
CA LYS A 298 9.58 -5.48 -2.36
C LYS A 298 8.97 -6.08 -1.11
N TYR A 299 8.90 -5.33 -0.01
CA TYR A 299 8.47 -5.88 1.28
C TYR A 299 6.98 -5.65 1.55
N ARG A 300 6.50 -4.40 1.37
CA ARG A 300 5.07 -4.05 1.47
C ARG A 300 4.42 -4.55 2.77
N GLN A 301 5.02 -4.20 3.91
CA GLN A 301 4.50 -4.55 5.23
C GLN A 301 4.32 -3.30 6.08
N ALA A 302 3.35 -3.32 7.00
CA ALA A 302 3.10 -2.20 7.90
C ALA A 302 4.33 -1.82 8.72
N ILE A 303 5.11 -2.81 9.19
CA ILE A 303 6.30 -2.57 10.00
C ILE A 303 7.48 -2.02 9.18
N THR A 304 7.66 -2.46 7.92
CA THR A 304 8.69 -1.88 7.04
C THR A 304 8.32 -0.45 6.65
N SER A 305 7.02 -0.22 6.38
CA SER A 305 6.47 1.12 6.16
C SER A 305 6.72 2.05 7.35
N ALA A 306 6.39 1.62 8.57
CA ALA A 306 6.67 2.40 9.78
C ALA A 306 8.16 2.73 9.92
N GLY A 307 9.04 1.75 9.73
CA GLY A 307 10.49 1.96 9.76
C GLY A 307 10.97 3.00 8.75
N SER A 308 10.50 2.93 7.51
CA SER A 308 10.85 3.93 6.48
C SER A 308 10.25 5.32 6.75
N GLY A 309 9.10 5.40 7.43
CA GLY A 309 8.53 6.66 7.91
C GLY A 309 9.42 7.36 8.93
N CYS A 310 10.02 6.59 9.84
CA CYS A 310 11.04 7.10 10.76
C CYS A 310 12.26 7.65 9.99
N MET A 311 12.77 6.92 8.99
CA MET A 311 13.90 7.37 8.16
C MET A 311 13.59 8.71 7.48
N ALA A 312 12.41 8.84 6.86
CA ALA A 312 11.99 10.08 6.20
C ALA A 312 11.89 11.27 7.15
N ALA A 313 11.35 11.05 8.36
CA ALA A 313 11.29 12.10 9.38
C ALA A 313 12.68 12.58 9.83
N LEU A 314 13.61 11.66 10.09
CA LEU A 314 14.95 12.00 10.53
C LEU A 314 15.75 12.72 9.44
N GLU A 315 15.61 12.31 8.18
CA GLU A 315 16.28 13.00 7.06
C GLU A 315 15.67 14.38 6.77
N ALA A 316 14.35 14.52 6.91
CA ALA A 316 13.68 15.82 6.79
C ALA A 316 14.07 16.77 7.92
N GLU A 317 14.13 16.29 9.16
CA GLU A 317 14.59 17.07 10.31
C GLU A 317 16.03 17.55 10.10
N HIS A 318 16.93 16.64 9.72
CA HIS A 318 18.33 16.98 9.48
C HIS A 318 18.50 18.08 8.42
N LEU A 319 17.79 17.95 7.29
CA LEU A 319 17.80 18.96 6.23
C LEU A 319 17.34 20.33 6.73
N LEU A 320 16.21 20.37 7.44
CA LEU A 320 15.62 21.62 7.93
C LEU A 320 16.51 22.28 8.99
N SER A 321 17.19 21.48 9.82
CA SER A 321 18.14 21.95 10.81
C SER A 321 19.39 22.56 10.15
N GLU A 322 19.99 21.89 9.16
CA GLU A 322 21.14 22.43 8.39
C GLU A 322 20.81 23.76 7.70
N GLU A 323 19.62 23.87 7.10
CA GLU A 323 19.20 25.09 6.40
C GLU A 323 18.89 26.23 7.37
N SER A 324 18.38 25.92 8.57
CA SER A 324 18.21 26.92 9.62
C SER A 324 19.56 27.49 10.08
N GLU A 325 20.59 26.66 10.25
CA GLU A 325 21.93 27.10 10.67
C GLU A 325 22.63 27.96 9.62
N LEU A 326 22.42 27.68 8.33
CA LEU A 326 23.01 28.46 7.23
C LEU A 326 22.30 29.81 7.00
N SER A 327 21.07 29.96 7.49
CA SER A 327 20.24 31.16 7.32
C SER A 327 20.32 32.15 8.50
N GLY A 328 20.92 31.75 9.62
CA GLY A 328 21.14 32.58 10.82
C GLY A 328 22.52 33.20 10.87
#